data_AF-A0A1I1X2E2-F1
#
_entry.id   AF-A0A1I1X2E2-F1
#
_cell.length_a   1.000
_cell.length_b   1.000
_cell.length_c   1.000
_cell.angle_alpha   90.00
_cell.angle_beta   90.00
_cell.angle_gamma   90.00
#
_symmetry.space_group_name_H-M   'P 1'
#
loop_
_entity.id
_entity.type
_entity.pdbx_description
1 polymer ?
#
loop_
_entity_poly.entity_id
_entity_poly.type
_entity_poly.pdbx_seq_one_letter_code
_entity_poly.pdbx_strand_id
1 'polypeptide(L)'
;MNDTFNIKRFGWVFKKSVLERPTLMLGLMLVTLVITLLTYAIVQSMAGIAKAQVSAFVFGFLVGGSFMSSSALGYFSSNSSGTSFLMLPASHLEKWLCAVLISGVIYAAIYLGFFRLVDVFFVNNYYQGLDPNSPNYQNLYHSVEVFGFNNEIAKNIFVIFFNISGAMLLGSLYFNKVSYIKVALLVCTLVIFTYFANLLIAGLFFNHIDMAIPFKSIFLKVGSAIGIVDLPEGVNSAISFLISYVIPGTLWLTALIRLKEKEM
;
A
#
# COMPACT_ATOMS: atom_id res chain seq x y z
N MET A 1 -36.95 -7.42 7.66
CA MET A 1 -35.79 -8.10 7.04
C MET A 1 -34.79 -7.03 6.68
N ASN A 2 -33.56 -7.11 7.19
CA ASN A 2 -32.53 -6.14 6.82
C ASN A 2 -31.88 -6.62 5.52
N ASP A 3 -32.38 -6.16 4.37
CA ASP A 3 -31.89 -6.62 3.06
C ASP A 3 -30.50 -6.07 2.71
N THR A 4 -30.06 -5.03 3.43
CA THR A 4 -28.78 -4.35 3.23
C THR A 4 -27.60 -5.10 3.85
N PHE A 5 -27.73 -5.58 5.09
CA PHE A 5 -26.66 -6.29 5.79
C PHE A 5 -27.18 -7.31 6.81
N ASN A 6 -26.61 -8.52 6.75
CA ASN A 6 -26.80 -9.59 7.72
C ASN A 6 -25.46 -10.26 8.05
N ILE A 7 -25.09 -10.27 9.33
CA ILE A 7 -23.80 -10.79 9.78
C ILE A 7 -23.60 -12.29 9.50
N LYS A 8 -24.67 -13.09 9.54
CA LYS A 8 -24.58 -14.53 9.23
C LYS A 8 -24.27 -14.73 7.74
N ARG A 9 -24.99 -14.04 6.85
CA ARG A 9 -24.71 -14.07 5.40
C ARG A 9 -23.30 -13.58 5.10
N PHE A 10 -22.89 -12.46 5.69
CA PHE A 10 -21.54 -11.94 5.56
C PHE A 10 -20.46 -12.97 5.95
N GLY A 11 -20.62 -13.63 7.10
CA GLY A 11 -19.69 -14.68 7.54
C GLY A 11 -19.61 -15.86 6.57
N TRP A 12 -20.72 -16.21 5.93
CA TRP A 12 -20.75 -17.27 4.91
C TRP A 12 -20.04 -16.87 3.62
N VAL A 13 -20.24 -15.62 3.16
CA VAL A 13 -19.50 -15.07 2.02
C VAL A 13 -18.02 -15.03 2.32
N PHE A 14 -17.63 -14.54 3.50
CA PHE A 14 -16.24 -14.50 3.94
C PHE A 14 -15.60 -15.89 3.97
N LYS A 15 -16.26 -16.85 4.62
CA LYS A 15 -15.81 -18.24 4.68
C LYS A 15 -15.67 -18.82 3.26
N LYS A 16 -16.63 -18.58 2.38
CA LYS A 16 -16.55 -19.01 0.97
C LYS A 16 -15.36 -18.37 0.27
N SER A 17 -15.21 -17.04 0.33
CA SER A 17 -14.14 -16.31 -0.35
C SER A 17 -12.74 -16.79 0.04
N VAL A 18 -12.53 -17.14 1.32
CA VAL A 18 -11.25 -17.66 1.82
C VAL A 18 -11.06 -19.15 1.48
N LEU A 19 -12.09 -19.98 1.62
CA LEU A 19 -11.99 -21.43 1.40
C LEU A 19 -12.07 -21.87 -0.06
N GLU A 20 -12.57 -21.03 -0.95
CA GLU A 20 -12.65 -21.35 -2.38
C GLU A 20 -11.29 -21.19 -3.08
N ARG A 21 -10.43 -20.29 -2.59
CA ARG A 21 -9.09 -20.03 -3.14
C ARG A 21 -8.00 -19.92 -2.06
N PRO A 22 -7.89 -20.89 -1.11
CA PRO A 22 -7.01 -20.77 0.03
C PRO A 22 -5.54 -20.83 -0.39
N THR A 23 -5.19 -21.68 -1.36
CA THR A 23 -3.83 -21.79 -1.90
C THR A 23 -3.37 -20.49 -2.55
N LEU A 24 -4.26 -19.80 -3.26
CA LEU A 24 -3.95 -18.52 -3.89
C LEU A 24 -3.79 -17.41 -2.84
N MET A 25 -4.73 -17.28 -1.90
CA MET A 25 -4.67 -16.23 -0.88
C MET A 25 -3.50 -16.43 0.09
N LEU A 26 -3.33 -17.64 0.63
CA LEU A 26 -2.21 -17.97 1.51
C LEU A 26 -0.88 -17.95 0.75
N GLY A 27 -0.86 -18.42 -0.49
CA GLY A 27 0.34 -18.39 -1.33
C GLY A 27 0.80 -16.96 -1.60
N LEU A 28 -0.11 -16.07 -2.03
CA LEU A 28 0.20 -14.64 -2.21
C LEU A 28 0.67 -14.01 -0.89
N MET A 29 -0.01 -14.32 0.21
CA MET A 29 0.40 -13.82 1.52
C MET A 29 1.82 -14.26 1.86
N LEU A 30 2.12 -15.55 1.79
CA LEU A 30 3.45 -16.10 2.09
C LEU A 30 4.52 -15.51 1.17
N VAL A 31 4.25 -15.40 -0.13
CA VAL A 31 5.19 -14.78 -1.09
C VAL A 31 5.51 -13.35 -0.67
N THR A 32 4.51 -12.56 -0.24
CA THR A 32 4.75 -11.19 0.20
C THR A 32 5.56 -11.10 1.48
N LEU A 33 5.32 -12.01 2.45
CA LEU A 33 6.10 -12.08 3.68
C LEU A 33 7.56 -12.51 3.41
N VAL A 34 7.77 -13.47 2.50
CA VAL A 34 9.12 -13.90 2.08
C VAL A 34 9.84 -12.78 1.34
N ILE A 35 9.18 -12.08 0.41
CA ILE A 35 9.76 -10.92 -0.27
C ILE A 35 10.16 -9.84 0.73
N THR A 36 9.34 -9.61 1.77
CA THR A 36 9.65 -8.65 2.83
C THR A 36 10.93 -9.04 3.57
N LEU A 37 11.07 -10.33 3.93
CA LEU A 37 12.27 -10.83 4.61
C LEU A 37 13.51 -10.72 3.72
N LEU A 38 13.40 -11.10 2.44
CA LEU A 38 14.50 -11.02 1.49
C LEU A 38 14.93 -9.57 1.22
N THR A 39 13.97 -8.67 1.01
CA THR A 39 14.26 -7.25 0.81
C THR A 39 14.91 -6.63 2.05
N TYR A 40 14.47 -7.01 3.25
CA TYR A 40 15.12 -6.58 4.48
C TYR A 40 16.58 -7.04 4.53
N ALA A 41 16.84 -8.34 4.36
CA ALA A 41 18.19 -8.90 4.44
C ALA A 41 19.15 -8.33 3.38
N ILE A 42 18.67 -8.21 2.13
CA ILE A 42 19.47 -7.69 1.02
C ILE A 42 19.80 -6.21 1.26
N VAL A 43 18.81 -5.38 1.58
CA VAL A 43 19.04 -3.94 1.75
C VAL A 43 19.88 -3.67 3.01
N GLN A 44 19.74 -4.47 4.07
CA GLN A 44 20.57 -4.34 5.26
C GLN A 44 22.06 -4.50 4.93
N SER A 45 22.41 -5.50 4.11
CA SER A 45 23.80 -5.74 3.74
C SER A 45 24.38 -4.64 2.83
N MET A 46 23.55 -4.00 2.00
CA MET A 46 24.00 -2.98 1.05
C MET A 46 23.99 -1.55 1.61
N ALA A 47 22.99 -1.21 2.42
CA ALA A 47 22.63 0.18 2.73
C ALA A 47 22.37 0.43 4.22
N GLY A 48 22.52 -0.59 5.07
CA GLY A 48 22.29 -0.52 6.51
C GLY A 48 20.83 -0.74 6.92
N ILE A 49 20.62 -0.97 8.21
CA ILE A 49 19.35 -1.45 8.77
C ILE A 49 18.22 -0.42 8.69
N ALA A 50 18.50 0.88 8.89
CA ALA A 50 17.48 1.93 8.83
C ALA A 50 16.83 2.02 7.42
N LYS A 51 17.64 1.92 6.36
CA LYS A 51 17.14 1.89 4.98
C LYS A 51 16.45 0.56 4.66
N ALA A 52 16.93 -0.54 5.25
CA ALA A 52 16.32 -1.86 5.09
C ALA A 52 14.90 -1.91 5.67
N GLN A 53 14.69 -1.35 6.88
CA GLN A 53 13.38 -1.25 7.51
C GLN A 53 12.36 -0.55 6.62
N VAL A 54 12.70 0.65 6.15
CA VAL A 54 11.81 1.44 5.28
C VAL A 54 11.55 0.70 3.97
N SER A 55 12.59 0.18 3.31
CA SER A 55 12.44 -0.49 2.01
C SER A 55 11.61 -1.76 2.12
N ALA A 56 11.90 -2.62 3.11
CA ALA A 56 11.15 -3.84 3.33
C ALA A 56 9.69 -3.55 3.70
N PHE A 57 9.44 -2.51 4.51
CA PHE A 57 8.09 -2.09 4.85
C PHE A 57 7.32 -1.61 3.62
N VAL A 58 7.93 -0.73 2.80
CA VAL A 58 7.33 -0.22 1.56
C VAL A 58 7.02 -1.36 0.59
N PHE A 59 8.00 -2.20 0.25
CA PHE A 59 7.81 -3.27 -0.71
C PHE A 59 6.82 -4.31 -0.20
N GLY A 60 6.99 -4.78 1.03
CA GLY A 60 6.12 -5.78 1.60
C GLY A 60 4.67 -5.32 1.67
N PHE A 61 4.45 -4.16 2.30
CA PHE A 61 3.10 -3.66 2.59
C PHE A 61 2.37 -3.17 1.34
N LEU A 62 3.03 -2.41 0.46
CA LEU A 62 2.38 -1.86 -0.74
C LEU A 62 2.15 -2.94 -1.80
N VAL A 63 3.17 -3.76 -2.09
CA VAL A 63 3.06 -4.79 -3.13
C VAL A 63 2.19 -5.96 -2.65
N GLY A 64 2.27 -6.35 -1.39
CA GLY A 64 1.37 -7.38 -0.88
C GLY A 64 -0.07 -6.88 -0.76
N GLY A 65 -0.26 -5.62 -0.36
CA GLY A 65 -1.56 -4.97 -0.35
C GLY A 65 -2.23 -4.92 -1.72
N SER A 66 -1.46 -4.57 -2.75
CA SER A 66 -1.96 -4.53 -4.13
C SER A 66 -2.35 -5.93 -4.63
N PHE A 67 -1.55 -6.95 -4.37
CA PHE A 67 -1.87 -8.34 -4.74
C PHE A 67 -3.11 -8.87 -4.02
N MET A 68 -3.22 -8.63 -2.71
CA MET A 68 -4.39 -9.06 -1.94
C MET A 68 -5.66 -8.33 -2.37
N SER A 69 -5.57 -7.02 -2.65
CA SER A 69 -6.71 -6.24 -3.14
C SER A 69 -7.18 -6.69 -4.52
N SER A 70 -6.26 -6.96 -5.44
CA SER A 70 -6.61 -7.46 -6.77
C SER A 70 -7.16 -8.89 -6.76
N SER A 71 -6.76 -9.72 -5.80
CA SER A 71 -7.24 -11.10 -5.69
C SER A 71 -8.56 -11.22 -4.95
N ALA A 72 -8.86 -10.32 -4.01
CA ALA A 72 -10.10 -10.32 -3.22
C ALA A 72 -11.37 -10.26 -4.10
N LEU A 73 -11.34 -9.45 -5.16
CA LEU A 73 -12.40 -9.38 -6.18
C LEU A 73 -11.98 -10.03 -7.51
N GLY A 74 -10.96 -10.89 -7.48
CA GLY A 74 -10.44 -11.60 -8.64
C GLY A 74 -11.43 -12.59 -9.27
N TYR A 75 -12.60 -12.83 -8.67
CA TYR A 75 -13.71 -13.58 -9.26
C TYR A 75 -14.23 -12.94 -10.55
N PHE A 76 -14.08 -11.63 -10.70
CA PHE A 76 -14.49 -10.90 -11.91
C PHE A 76 -13.50 -10.98 -13.07
N SER A 77 -12.38 -11.69 -12.90
CA SER A 77 -11.41 -11.92 -13.97
C SER A 77 -11.94 -12.86 -15.07
N SER A 78 -12.89 -13.73 -14.74
CA SER A 78 -13.56 -14.64 -15.68
C SER A 78 -15.08 -14.48 -15.60
N ASN A 79 -15.75 -14.56 -16.76
CA ASN A 79 -17.20 -14.37 -16.83
C ASN A 79 -17.95 -15.42 -16.00
N SER A 80 -17.53 -16.69 -16.04
CA SER A 80 -18.19 -17.78 -15.32
C SER A 80 -18.08 -17.64 -13.80
N SER A 81 -16.88 -17.34 -13.28
CA SER A 81 -16.70 -17.12 -11.83
C SER A 81 -17.36 -15.82 -11.37
N GLY A 82 -17.38 -14.79 -12.22
CA GLY A 82 -18.06 -13.53 -11.96
C GLY A 82 -19.56 -13.74 -11.80
N THR A 83 -20.21 -14.38 -12.77
CA THR A 83 -21.66 -14.68 -12.70
C THR A 83 -22.01 -15.54 -11.49
N SER A 84 -21.22 -16.58 -11.18
CA SER A 84 -21.43 -17.41 -9.99
C SER A 84 -21.31 -16.62 -8.68
N PHE A 85 -20.40 -15.66 -8.61
CA PHE A 85 -20.24 -14.78 -7.45
C PHE A 85 -21.38 -13.75 -7.34
N LEU A 86 -21.90 -13.26 -8.46
CA LEU A 86 -23.06 -12.35 -8.50
C LEU A 86 -24.35 -13.07 -8.04
N MET A 87 -24.54 -14.34 -8.42
CA MET A 87 -25.69 -15.16 -8.03
C MET A 87 -25.73 -15.56 -6.54
N LEU A 88 -24.66 -15.28 -5.77
CA LEU A 88 -24.68 -15.53 -4.33
C LEU A 88 -25.78 -14.70 -3.64
N PRO A 89 -26.58 -15.30 -2.74
CA PRO A 89 -27.65 -14.63 -2.00
C PRO A 89 -27.07 -13.75 -0.87
N ALA A 90 -26.28 -12.75 -1.26
CA ALA A 90 -25.62 -11.79 -0.39
C ALA A 90 -25.71 -10.39 -1.04
N SER A 91 -25.73 -9.35 -0.21
CA SER A 91 -25.86 -7.98 -0.71
C SER A 91 -24.52 -7.51 -1.29
N HIS A 92 -24.55 -6.52 -2.18
CA HIS A 92 -23.32 -5.92 -2.70
C HIS A 92 -22.44 -5.34 -1.58
N LEU A 93 -23.07 -4.79 -0.53
CA LEU A 93 -22.36 -4.27 0.63
C LEU A 93 -21.59 -5.40 1.32
N GLU A 94 -22.23 -6.55 1.58
CA GLU A 94 -21.56 -7.70 2.21
C GLU A 94 -20.38 -8.21 1.37
N LYS A 95 -20.56 -8.32 0.04
CA LYS A 95 -19.51 -8.76 -0.89
C LYS A 95 -18.34 -7.78 -0.94
N TRP A 96 -18.62 -6.47 -1.02
CA TRP A 96 -17.61 -5.41 -0.99
C TRP A 96 -16.88 -5.37 0.35
N LEU A 97 -17.62 -5.40 1.47
CA LEU A 97 -17.05 -5.39 2.82
C LEU A 97 -16.17 -6.61 3.06
N CYS A 98 -16.50 -7.76 2.46
CA CYS A 98 -15.68 -8.96 2.53
C CYS A 98 -14.33 -8.74 1.83
N ALA A 99 -14.32 -8.13 0.65
CA ALA A 99 -13.09 -7.78 -0.05
C ALA A 99 -12.26 -6.75 0.74
N VAL A 100 -12.91 -5.74 1.33
CA VAL A 100 -12.26 -4.75 2.21
C VAL A 100 -11.65 -5.40 3.44
N LEU A 101 -12.37 -6.31 4.09
CA LEU A 101 -11.90 -7.01 5.27
C LEU A 101 -10.67 -7.85 4.97
N ILE A 102 -10.67 -8.61 3.86
CA ILE A 102 -9.55 -9.47 3.47
C ILE A 102 -8.31 -8.64 3.10
N SER A 103 -8.47 -7.68 2.19
CA SER A 103 -7.34 -6.95 1.60
C SER A 103 -6.85 -5.75 2.41
N GLY A 104 -7.77 -5.05 3.10
CA GLY A 104 -7.44 -3.87 3.89
C GLY A 104 -7.08 -4.20 5.33
N VAL A 105 -7.89 -5.03 6.00
CA VAL A 105 -7.77 -5.24 7.45
C VAL A 105 -6.96 -6.48 7.81
N ILE A 106 -7.35 -7.66 7.31
CA ILE A 106 -6.71 -8.93 7.66
C ILE A 106 -5.28 -8.98 7.13
N TYR A 107 -5.08 -8.63 5.87
CA TYR A 107 -3.74 -8.53 5.28
C TYR A 107 -2.85 -7.59 6.10
N ALA A 108 -3.33 -6.37 6.38
CA ALA A 108 -2.55 -5.38 7.13
C ALA A 108 -2.23 -5.86 8.55
N ALA A 109 -3.18 -6.45 9.26
CA ALA A 109 -2.96 -6.96 10.62
C ALA A 109 -1.89 -8.06 10.66
N ILE A 110 -1.98 -9.05 9.75
CA ILE A 110 -1.00 -10.14 9.69
C ILE A 110 0.37 -9.60 9.26
N TYR A 111 0.41 -8.72 8.25
CA TYR A 111 1.66 -8.12 7.80
C TYR A 111 2.33 -7.30 8.89
N LEU A 112 1.61 -6.44 9.60
CA LEU A 112 2.16 -5.61 10.67
C LEU A 112 2.69 -6.46 11.83
N GLY A 113 1.97 -7.53 12.19
CA GLY A 113 2.43 -8.51 13.17
C GLY A 113 3.73 -9.19 12.72
N PHE A 114 3.77 -9.69 11.49
CA PHE A 114 4.96 -10.33 10.93
C PHE A 114 6.15 -9.36 10.83
N PHE A 115 5.93 -8.17 10.27
CA PHE A 115 6.97 -7.16 10.11
C PHE A 115 7.55 -6.75 11.47
N ARG A 116 6.72 -6.60 12.51
CA ARG A 116 7.19 -6.34 13.87
C ARG A 116 8.13 -7.44 14.38
N LEU A 117 7.79 -8.71 14.14
CA LEU A 117 8.64 -9.84 14.55
C LEU A 117 9.98 -9.83 13.80
N VAL A 118 9.94 -9.61 12.48
CA VAL A 118 11.13 -9.54 11.63
C VAL A 118 12.03 -8.38 12.05
N ASP A 119 11.46 -7.20 12.23
CA ASP A 119 12.19 -5.99 12.59
C ASP A 119 12.85 -6.11 13.97
N VAL A 120 12.12 -6.61 14.98
CA VAL A 120 12.69 -6.88 16.31
C VAL A 120 13.84 -7.89 16.21
N PHE A 121 13.69 -8.94 15.40
CA PHE A 121 14.76 -9.93 15.20
C PHE A 121 16.02 -9.30 14.61
N PHE A 122 15.89 -8.52 13.53
CA PHE A 122 17.03 -7.90 12.87
C PHE A 122 17.68 -6.79 13.72
N VAL A 123 16.89 -5.97 14.41
CA VAL A 123 17.39 -4.93 15.31
C VAL A 123 18.12 -5.56 16.51
N ASN A 124 17.57 -6.62 17.09
CA ASN A 124 18.25 -7.33 18.18
C ASN A 124 19.54 -8.00 17.70
N ASN A 125 19.56 -8.59 16.50
CA ASN A 125 20.77 -9.14 15.91
C ASN A 125 21.83 -8.05 15.66
N TYR A 126 21.40 -6.85 15.24
CA TYR A 126 22.28 -5.69 15.10
C TYR A 126 22.91 -5.30 16.44
N TYR A 127 22.12 -5.20 17.52
CA TYR A 127 22.66 -4.86 18.85
C TYR A 127 23.64 -5.90 19.38
N GLN A 128 23.39 -7.19 19.14
CA GLN A 128 24.32 -8.25 19.53
C GLN A 128 25.66 -8.21 18.75
N GLY A 129 25.66 -7.63 17.56
CA GLY A 129 26.85 -7.45 16.73
C GLY A 129 27.69 -6.21 17.07
N LEU A 130 27.22 -5.33 17.95
CA LEU A 130 27.96 -4.13 18.34
C LEU A 130 29.02 -4.46 19.40
N ASP A 131 30.23 -3.90 19.26
CA ASP A 131 31.29 -3.99 20.27
C ASP A 131 31.01 -3.00 21.42
N PRO A 132 30.72 -3.47 22.65
CA PRO A 132 30.43 -2.61 23.80
C PRO A 132 31.58 -1.69 24.20
N ASN A 133 32.82 -2.04 23.84
CA ASN A 133 34.01 -1.27 24.19
C ASN A 133 34.38 -0.21 23.14
N SER A 134 33.64 -0.15 22.04
CA SER A 134 33.92 0.83 20.98
C SER A 134 33.55 2.25 21.45
N PRO A 135 34.38 3.27 21.16
CA PRO A 135 34.09 4.67 21.52
C PRO A 135 32.77 5.19 20.95
N ASN A 136 32.30 4.59 19.86
CA ASN A 136 31.07 4.96 19.16
C ASN A 136 29.86 4.09 19.52
N TYR A 137 29.98 3.20 20.52
CA TYR A 137 28.93 2.25 20.87
C TYR A 137 27.58 2.93 21.13
N GLN A 138 27.56 3.99 21.94
CA GLN A 138 26.31 4.72 22.25
C GLN A 138 25.67 5.33 21.00
N ASN A 139 26.47 5.93 20.11
CA ASN A 139 25.97 6.53 18.87
C ASN A 139 25.39 5.45 17.93
N LEU A 140 26.04 4.31 17.81
CA LEU A 140 25.57 3.20 16.98
C LEU A 140 24.32 2.54 17.57
N TYR A 141 24.27 2.36 18.89
CA TYR A 141 23.13 1.78 19.58
C TYR A 141 21.86 2.63 19.41
N HIS A 142 21.96 3.95 19.55
CA HIS A 142 20.83 4.88 19.37
C HIS A 142 20.52 5.20 17.91
N SER A 143 21.39 4.84 16.95
CA SER A 143 21.14 5.10 15.53
C SER A 143 20.07 4.20 14.91
N VAL A 144 19.73 3.10 15.59
CA VAL A 144 18.81 2.08 15.09
C VAL A 144 17.81 1.80 16.20
N GLU A 145 16.53 1.92 15.87
CA GLU A 145 15.43 1.55 16.75
C GLU A 145 14.44 0.66 15.98
N VAL A 146 13.58 -0.03 16.73
CA VAL A 146 12.48 -0.79 16.15
C VAL A 146 11.54 0.20 15.44
N PHE A 147 11.18 -0.12 14.21
CA PHE A 147 10.38 0.72 13.33
C PHE A 147 9.03 1.09 13.98
N GLY A 148 8.85 2.38 14.22
CA GLY A 148 7.63 2.92 14.82
C GLY A 148 6.51 3.07 13.79
N PHE A 149 5.38 2.38 13.95
CA PHE A 149 4.22 2.52 13.04
C PHE A 149 3.54 3.89 13.14
N ASN A 150 3.85 4.68 14.16
CA ASN A 150 3.31 6.03 14.36
C ASN A 150 4.19 7.14 13.76
N ASN A 151 5.34 6.79 13.19
CA ASN A 151 6.22 7.78 12.56
C ASN A 151 5.59 8.34 11.27
N GLU A 152 6.08 9.50 10.81
CA GLU A 152 5.55 10.17 9.62
C GLU A 152 5.70 9.29 8.35
N ILE A 153 6.80 8.54 8.26
CA ILE A 153 7.09 7.65 7.15
C ILE A 153 6.02 6.55 7.04
N ALA A 154 5.69 5.87 8.14
CA ALA A 154 4.68 4.82 8.19
C ALA A 154 3.29 5.40 7.88
N LYS A 155 2.94 6.57 8.41
CA LYS A 155 1.69 7.27 8.08
C LYS A 155 1.55 7.51 6.58
N ASN A 156 2.61 8.01 5.94
CA ASN A 156 2.64 8.23 4.49
C ASN A 156 2.48 6.91 3.72
N ILE A 157 3.13 5.84 4.18
CA ILE A 157 3.02 4.51 3.56
C ILE A 157 1.62 3.93 3.72
N PHE A 158 0.95 4.11 4.87
CA PHE A 158 -0.44 3.71 5.06
C PHE A 158 -1.37 4.44 4.08
N VAL A 159 -1.19 5.74 3.89
CA VAL A 159 -1.98 6.51 2.91
C VAL A 159 -1.77 5.97 1.49
N ILE A 160 -0.53 5.71 1.08
CA ILE A 160 -0.22 5.15 -0.23
C ILE A 160 -0.84 3.75 -0.38
N PHE A 161 -0.76 2.92 0.66
CA PHE A 161 -1.39 1.61 0.70
C PHE A 161 -2.90 1.70 0.44
N PHE A 162 -3.62 2.56 1.15
CA PHE A 162 -5.07 2.68 0.96
C PHE A 162 -5.42 3.13 -0.46
N ASN A 163 -4.63 4.03 -1.05
CA ASN A 163 -4.83 4.48 -2.42
C ASN A 163 -4.56 3.34 -3.44
N ILE A 164 -3.42 2.65 -3.33
CA ILE A 164 -3.06 1.54 -4.25
C ILE A 164 -4.04 0.38 -4.11
N SER A 165 -4.35 -0.04 -2.87
CA SER A 165 -5.29 -1.11 -2.58
C SER A 165 -6.70 -0.78 -3.11
N GLY A 166 -7.15 0.47 -2.93
CA GLY A 166 -8.42 0.95 -3.49
C GLY A 166 -8.44 0.91 -5.02
N ALA A 167 -7.37 1.40 -5.66
CA ALA A 167 -7.23 1.37 -7.12
C ALA A 167 -7.22 -0.06 -7.67
N MET A 168 -6.53 -0.99 -7.00
CA MET A 168 -6.49 -2.41 -7.39
C MET A 168 -7.84 -3.10 -7.22
N LEU A 169 -8.52 -2.82 -6.11
CA LEU A 169 -9.84 -3.36 -5.83
C LEU A 169 -10.86 -2.86 -6.87
N LEU A 170 -10.87 -1.56 -7.17
CA LEU A 170 -11.69 -0.97 -8.24
C LEU A 170 -11.33 -1.55 -9.61
N GLY A 171 -10.05 -1.59 -9.93
CA GLY A 171 -9.57 -2.04 -11.22
C GLY A 171 -9.83 -3.52 -11.50
N SER A 172 -9.88 -4.36 -10.46
CA SER A 172 -10.32 -5.75 -10.57
C SER A 172 -11.78 -5.91 -11.06
N LEU A 173 -12.62 -4.89 -10.85
CA LEU A 173 -14.00 -4.85 -11.36
C LEU A 173 -14.07 -4.34 -12.80
N TYR A 174 -13.20 -3.42 -13.21
CA TYR A 174 -13.23 -2.86 -14.57
C TYR A 174 -12.56 -3.76 -15.61
N PHE A 175 -11.44 -4.39 -15.26
CA PHE A 175 -10.64 -5.13 -16.24
C PHE A 175 -10.89 -6.63 -16.16
N ASN A 176 -11.47 -7.20 -17.23
CA ASN A 176 -11.51 -8.65 -17.42
C ASN A 176 -10.13 -9.15 -17.87
N LYS A 177 -9.70 -10.30 -17.31
CA LYS A 177 -8.40 -10.95 -17.51
C LYS A 177 -7.19 -10.04 -17.25
N VAL A 178 -6.24 -10.54 -16.46
CA VAL A 178 -4.97 -9.84 -16.17
C VAL A 178 -5.19 -8.44 -15.59
N SER A 179 -6.19 -8.29 -14.69
CA SER A 179 -6.59 -7.01 -14.09
C SER A 179 -5.42 -6.34 -13.36
N TYR A 180 -4.65 -7.10 -12.58
CA TYR A 180 -3.52 -6.58 -11.82
C TYR A 180 -2.52 -5.81 -12.69
N ILE A 181 -2.07 -6.40 -13.81
CA ILE A 181 -1.05 -5.78 -14.68
C ILE A 181 -1.60 -4.51 -15.32
N LYS A 182 -2.86 -4.51 -15.77
CA LYS A 182 -3.49 -3.34 -16.40
C LYS A 182 -3.59 -2.17 -15.42
N VAL A 183 -4.01 -2.44 -14.18
CA VAL A 183 -4.13 -1.41 -13.15
C VAL A 183 -2.76 -0.92 -12.71
N ALA A 184 -1.80 -1.83 -12.52
CA ALA A 184 -0.43 -1.46 -12.18
C ALA A 184 0.17 -0.55 -13.25
N LEU A 185 0.01 -0.89 -14.54
CA LEU A 185 0.49 -0.07 -15.64
C LEU A 185 -0.20 1.30 -15.63
N LEU A 186 -1.52 1.36 -15.46
CA LEU A 186 -2.27 2.61 -15.39
C LEU A 186 -1.78 3.50 -14.23
N VAL A 187 -1.63 2.95 -13.02
CA VAL A 187 -1.13 3.69 -11.85
C VAL A 187 0.31 4.17 -12.09
N CYS A 188 1.19 3.31 -12.62
CA CYS A 188 2.56 3.70 -12.95
C CYS A 188 2.60 4.81 -14.00
N THR A 189 1.81 4.71 -15.07
CA THR A 189 1.71 5.76 -16.10
C THR A 189 1.21 7.07 -15.51
N LEU A 190 0.21 7.05 -14.63
CA LEU A 190 -0.27 8.25 -13.94
C LEU A 190 0.82 8.87 -13.06
N VAL A 191 1.51 8.09 -12.24
CA VAL A 191 2.58 8.59 -11.35
C VAL A 191 3.72 9.20 -12.16
N ILE A 192 4.18 8.51 -13.21
CA ILE A 192 5.24 8.98 -14.11
C ILE A 192 4.79 10.28 -14.79
N PHE A 193 3.58 10.31 -15.34
CA PHE A 193 3.03 11.49 -16.00
C PHE A 193 2.94 12.68 -15.04
N THR A 194 2.41 12.48 -13.83
CA THR A 194 2.32 13.53 -12.81
C THR A 194 3.70 14.04 -12.38
N TYR A 195 4.69 13.15 -12.23
CA TYR A 195 6.05 13.54 -11.91
C TYR A 195 6.67 14.42 -13.01
N PHE A 196 6.61 14.00 -14.27
CA PHE A 196 7.16 14.76 -15.38
C PHE A 196 6.41 16.06 -15.66
N ALA A 197 5.08 16.06 -15.54
CA ALA A 197 4.27 17.27 -15.67
C ALA A 197 4.63 18.29 -14.58
N ASN A 198 4.80 17.83 -13.33
CA ASN A 198 5.22 18.69 -12.21
C ASN A 198 6.63 19.26 -12.45
N LEU A 199 7.56 18.44 -12.93
CA LEU A 199 8.92 18.87 -13.25
C LEU A 199 8.94 19.90 -14.39
N LEU A 200 8.13 19.70 -15.44
CA LEU A 200 8.00 20.65 -16.55
C LEU A 200 7.46 21.99 -16.05
N ILE A 201 6.36 21.98 -15.29
CA ILE A 201 5.77 23.20 -14.72
C ILE A 201 6.78 23.91 -13.82
N ALA A 202 7.44 23.18 -12.90
CA ALA A 202 8.44 23.75 -12.03
C ALA A 202 9.59 24.38 -12.84
N GLY A 203 10.02 23.74 -13.92
CA GLY A 203 11.07 24.23 -14.83
C GLY A 203 10.71 25.52 -15.58
N LEU A 204 9.42 25.88 -15.67
CA LEU A 204 9.00 27.18 -16.21
C LEU A 204 9.22 28.33 -15.21
N PHE A 205 9.22 28.04 -13.91
CA PHE A 205 9.31 29.04 -12.84
C PHE A 205 10.68 29.09 -12.17
N PHE A 206 11.39 27.96 -12.10
CA PHE A 206 12.64 27.82 -11.36
C PHE A 206 13.76 27.27 -12.24
N ASN A 207 14.95 27.86 -12.11
CA ASN A 207 16.18 27.35 -12.70
C ASN A 207 16.91 26.43 -11.70
N HIS A 208 17.67 25.46 -12.20
CA HIS A 208 18.49 24.51 -11.41
C HIS A 208 17.69 23.65 -10.42
N ILE A 209 16.60 23.05 -10.89
CA ILE A 209 15.81 22.09 -10.12
C ILE A 209 16.60 20.77 -9.98
N ASP A 210 16.74 20.29 -8.75
CA ASP A 210 17.35 18.99 -8.45
C ASP A 210 16.28 17.89 -8.39
N MET A 211 15.18 18.16 -7.67
CA MET A 211 14.04 17.24 -7.56
C MET A 211 12.75 18.04 -7.35
N ALA A 212 11.63 17.56 -7.89
CA ALA A 212 10.33 18.18 -7.67
C ALA A 212 9.31 17.09 -7.27
N ILE A 213 8.95 17.04 -5.98
CA ILE A 213 7.95 16.11 -5.47
C ILE A 213 6.57 16.69 -5.80
N PRO A 214 5.75 16.00 -6.61
CA PRO A 214 4.43 16.52 -6.98
C PRO A 214 3.60 16.86 -5.76
N PHE A 215 2.99 18.04 -5.80
CA PHE A 215 2.07 18.53 -4.78
C PHE A 215 2.66 18.61 -3.35
N LYS A 216 3.99 18.70 -3.20
CA LYS A 216 4.63 18.86 -1.88
C LYS A 216 5.71 19.94 -1.88
N SER A 217 6.86 19.64 -2.48
CA SER A 217 8.07 20.46 -2.36
C SER A 217 8.92 20.41 -3.62
N ILE A 218 9.61 21.52 -3.91
CA ILE A 218 10.61 21.61 -4.97
C ILE A 218 11.98 21.82 -4.31
N PHE A 219 12.95 21.01 -4.71
CA PHE A 219 14.34 21.08 -4.29
C PHE A 219 15.14 21.81 -5.37
N LEU A 220 15.71 22.95 -4.99
CA LEU A 220 16.49 23.82 -5.86
C LEU A 220 17.95 23.75 -5.48
N LYS A 221 18.84 23.65 -6.46
CA LYS A 221 20.28 23.67 -6.23
C LYS A 221 20.79 25.11 -6.31
N VAL A 222 21.17 25.68 -5.18
CA VAL A 222 21.74 27.04 -5.09
C VAL A 222 23.21 26.90 -4.69
N GLY A 223 24.09 26.81 -5.70
CA GLY A 223 25.51 26.53 -5.50
C GLY A 223 25.76 25.11 -4.98
N SER A 224 26.32 24.99 -3.76
CA SER A 224 26.55 23.72 -3.06
C SER A 224 25.41 23.32 -2.11
N ALA A 225 24.43 24.21 -1.86
CA ALA A 225 23.32 23.96 -0.95
C ALA A 225 22.03 23.58 -1.71
N ILE A 226 21.18 22.79 -1.05
CA ILE A 226 19.84 22.45 -1.54
C ILE A 226 18.83 23.33 -0.80
N GLY A 227 18.19 24.24 -1.53
CA GLY A 227 17.05 25.02 -1.05
C GLY A 227 15.76 24.22 -1.24
N ILE A 228 14.84 24.32 -0.28
CA ILE A 228 13.54 23.66 -0.33
C ILE A 228 12.46 24.74 -0.43
N VAL A 229 11.60 24.63 -1.44
CA VAL A 229 10.43 25.47 -1.61
C VAL A 229 9.20 24.62 -1.36
N ASP A 230 8.56 24.86 -0.22
CA ASP A 230 7.34 24.19 0.18
C ASP A 230 6.09 24.97 -0.26
N LEU A 231 4.99 24.25 -0.44
CA LEU A 231 3.69 24.86 -0.66
C LEU A 231 3.23 25.64 0.59
N PRO A 232 2.46 26.74 0.40
CA PRO A 232 1.83 27.44 1.51
C PRO A 232 1.04 26.47 2.39
N GLU A 233 1.13 26.62 3.72
CA GLU A 233 0.58 25.64 4.69
C GLU A 233 -0.88 25.27 4.44
N GLY A 234 -1.72 26.25 4.10
CA GLY A 234 -3.14 26.02 3.78
C GLY A 234 -3.34 25.14 2.54
N VAL A 235 -2.52 25.35 1.49
CA VAL A 235 -2.57 24.56 0.26
C VAL A 235 -2.03 23.15 0.50
N ASN A 236 -0.90 23.03 1.20
CA ASN A 236 -0.29 21.74 1.54
C ASN A 236 -1.24 20.88 2.39
N SER A 237 -1.91 21.49 3.37
CA SER A 237 -2.88 20.80 4.23
C SER A 237 -4.11 20.34 3.44
N ALA A 238 -4.64 21.19 2.55
CA ALA A 238 -5.77 20.82 1.70
C ALA A 238 -5.43 19.65 0.76
N ILE A 239 -4.27 19.70 0.11
CA ILE A 239 -3.78 18.62 -0.76
C ILE A 239 -3.57 17.33 0.04
N SER A 240 -2.92 17.43 1.21
CA SER A 240 -2.68 16.28 2.08
C SER A 240 -3.98 15.62 2.52
N PHE A 241 -5.01 16.42 2.83
CA PHE A 241 -6.35 15.93 3.14
C PHE A 241 -7.01 15.21 1.95
N LEU A 242 -6.92 15.78 0.74
CA LEU A 242 -7.45 15.16 -0.47
C LEU A 242 -6.82 13.79 -0.74
N ILE A 243 -5.48 13.70 -0.70
CA ILE A 243 -4.74 12.46 -0.96
C ILE A 243 -4.98 11.42 0.15
N SER A 244 -5.08 11.85 1.40
CA SER A 244 -5.22 10.94 2.55
C SER A 244 -6.63 10.39 2.75
N TYR A 245 -7.67 11.14 2.36
CA TYR A 245 -9.05 10.79 2.69
C TYR A 245 -9.99 10.78 1.49
N VAL A 246 -9.96 11.80 0.64
CA VAL A 246 -10.94 11.95 -0.44
C VAL A 246 -10.67 10.96 -1.58
N ILE A 247 -9.44 10.89 -2.08
CA ILE A 247 -9.07 9.94 -3.14
C ILE A 247 -9.28 8.49 -2.72
N PRO A 248 -8.76 8.00 -1.56
CA PRO A 248 -9.04 6.64 -1.15
C PRO A 248 -10.54 6.43 -0.88
N GLY A 249 -11.23 7.37 -0.22
CA GLY A 249 -12.68 7.27 -0.01
C GLY A 249 -13.45 7.06 -1.33
N THR A 250 -13.14 7.86 -2.35
CA THR A 250 -13.76 7.73 -3.69
C THR A 250 -13.39 6.42 -4.39
N LEU A 251 -12.13 5.97 -4.37
CA LEU A 251 -11.72 4.71 -5.00
C LEU A 251 -12.45 3.50 -4.39
N TRP A 252 -12.57 3.48 -3.06
CA TRP A 252 -13.21 2.36 -2.35
C TRP A 252 -14.74 2.39 -2.51
N LEU A 253 -15.38 3.57 -2.48
CA LEU A 253 -16.82 3.71 -2.69
C LEU A 253 -17.24 3.46 -4.15
N THR A 254 -16.45 3.91 -5.12
CA THR A 254 -16.72 3.63 -6.55
C THR A 254 -16.67 2.14 -6.84
N ALA A 255 -15.85 1.37 -6.12
CA ALA A 255 -15.84 -0.09 -6.23
C ALA A 255 -17.17 -0.71 -5.75
N LEU A 256 -17.77 -0.18 -4.69
CA LEU A 256 -19.09 -0.61 -4.22
C LEU A 256 -20.18 -0.30 -5.25
N ILE A 257 -20.18 0.91 -5.82
CA ILE A 257 -21.13 1.32 -6.86
C ILE A 257 -20.98 0.43 -8.10
N ARG A 258 -19.75 0.18 -8.54
CA ARG A 258 -19.49 -0.66 -9.72
C ARG A 258 -19.91 -2.11 -9.52
N LEU A 259 -19.79 -2.63 -8.29
CA LEU A 259 -20.28 -3.96 -7.96
C LEU A 259 -21.81 -4.05 -8.09
N LYS A 260 -22.52 -3.00 -7.67
CA LYS A 260 -23.98 -2.89 -7.83
C LYS A 260 -24.39 -2.83 -9.31
N GLU A 261 -23.66 -2.09 -10.14
CA GLU A 261 -23.92 -1.99 -11.59
C GLU A 261 -23.71 -3.31 -12.34
N LYS A 262 -22.87 -4.23 -11.86
CA LYS A 262 -22.62 -5.51 -12.54
C LYS A 262 -23.69 -6.58 -12.30
N GLU A 263 -24.54 -6.42 -11.29
CA GLU A 263 -25.63 -7.36 -10.99
C GLU A 263 -26.95 -7.01 -11.69
N MET A 264 -27.12 -5.75 -12.13
CA MET A 264 -28.27 -5.29 -12.91
C MET A 264 -28.09 -5.56 -14.40
#